data_AF-A0A3D1VA91-F1
#
_entry.id   AF-A0A3D1VA91-F1
#
_cell.length_a   1.000
_cell.length_b   1.000
_cell.length_c   1.000
_cell.angle_alpha   90.00
_cell.angle_beta   90.00
_cell.angle_gamma   90.00
#
_symmetry.space_group_name_H-M   'P 1'
#
loop_
_entity.id
_entity.type
_entity.pdbx_description
1 polymer ?
#
loop_
_entity_poly.entity_id
_entity_poly.type
_entity_poly.pdbx_seq_one_letter_code
_entity_poly.pdbx_strand_id
1 'polypeptide(L)'
;LVIVALIVTIVGLVLAIWPYDPLHRAESLREWRWTLAEPLILIGVLTLTARRHARLVGLALLAGATLASMQGIGDLITGGGVVVEGTHRIAGPYQHPNSLAIYQARALAFAAAWWALDGRARRWLTPVVVVIGLATVATFSRGAIMAAGVAGLLILWHAPPR
;
A
#
# COMPACT_ATOMS: atom_id res chain seq x y z
N LEU A 1 9.31 11.10 -24.75
CA LEU A 1 8.89 10.15 -23.70
C LEU A 1 7.51 10.48 -23.11
N VAL A 2 7.30 11.70 -22.59
CA VAL A 2 6.01 12.12 -21.99
C VAL A 2 4.82 12.04 -22.97
N ILE A 3 4.99 12.50 -24.21
CA ILE A 3 3.95 12.45 -25.24
C ILE A 3 3.59 11.00 -25.62
N VAL A 4 4.59 10.13 -25.74
CA VAL A 4 4.39 8.70 -26.04
C VAL A 4 3.64 8.02 -24.89
N ALA A 5 4.00 8.29 -23.64
CA ALA A 5 3.29 7.78 -22.47
C ALA A 5 1.83 8.27 -22.45
N LEU A 6 1.61 9.57 -22.71
CA LEU A 6 0.26 10.15 -22.77
C LEU A 6 -0.61 9.51 -23.86
N ILE A 7 -0.05 9.32 -25.07
CA ILE A 7 -0.75 8.66 -26.18
C ILE A 7 -1.09 7.22 -25.82
N VAL A 8 -0.14 6.46 -25.27
CA VAL A 8 -0.39 5.07 -24.83
C VAL A 8 -1.46 5.00 -23.74
N THR A 9 -1.46 5.94 -22.79
CA THR A 9 -2.50 6.03 -21.75
C THR A 9 -3.87 6.34 -22.34
N ILE A 10 -3.97 7.31 -23.25
CA ILE A 10 -5.24 7.67 -23.90
C ILE A 10 -5.76 6.50 -24.76
N VAL A 11 -4.88 5.88 -25.55
CA VAL A 11 -5.22 4.71 -26.37
C VAL A 11 -5.66 3.55 -25.48
N GLY A 12 -4.96 3.27 -24.38
CA GLY A 12 -5.35 2.25 -23.41
C GLY A 12 -6.72 2.53 -22.76
N LEU A 13 -6.99 3.80 -22.42
CA LEU A 13 -8.29 4.24 -21.90
C LEU A 13 -9.42 4.05 -22.91
N VAL A 14 -9.19 4.41 -24.17
CA VAL A 14 -10.18 4.27 -25.26
C VAL A 14 -10.44 2.80 -25.58
N LEU A 15 -9.39 1.98 -25.68
CA LEU A 15 -9.52 0.55 -25.96
C LEU A 15 -10.23 -0.21 -24.82
N ALA A 16 -10.07 0.24 -23.58
CA ALA A 16 -10.76 -0.37 -22.43
C ALA A 16 -12.24 0.02 -22.34
N ILE A 17 -12.63 1.19 -22.89
CA ILE A 17 -14.02 1.64 -22.98
C ILE A 17 -14.72 1.06 -24.22
N TRP A 18 -13.97 0.75 -25.28
CA TRP A 18 -14.46 0.19 -26.54
C TRP A 18 -14.05 -1.29 -26.71
N PRO A 19 -14.71 -2.23 -26.01
CA PRO A 19 -14.41 -3.64 -26.16
C PRO A 19 -14.71 -4.10 -27.58
N TYR A 20 -13.75 -4.78 -28.18
CA TYR A 20 -13.84 -5.36 -29.53
C TYR A 20 -14.94 -6.44 -29.63
N ASP A 21 -15.30 -7.08 -28.50
CA ASP A 21 -16.33 -8.11 -28.42
C ASP A 21 -17.52 -7.65 -27.55
N PRO A 22 -18.73 -7.49 -28.13
CA PRO A 22 -19.95 -7.10 -27.41
C PRO A 22 -20.33 -8.06 -26.28
N LEU A 23 -19.96 -9.35 -26.38
CA LEU A 23 -20.30 -10.38 -25.38
C LEU A 23 -19.54 -10.19 -24.06
N HIS A 24 -18.34 -9.59 -24.11
CA HIS A 24 -17.47 -9.40 -22.94
C HIS A 24 -17.48 -7.96 -22.40
N ARG A 25 -18.33 -7.08 -22.96
CA ARG A 25 -18.36 -5.66 -22.61
C ARG A 25 -18.54 -5.39 -21.11
N ALA A 26 -19.35 -6.18 -20.42
CA ALA A 26 -19.57 -6.01 -18.98
C ALA A 26 -18.30 -6.32 -18.16
N GLU A 27 -17.54 -7.34 -18.56
CA GLU A 27 -16.29 -7.71 -17.91
C GLU A 27 -15.18 -6.70 -18.21
N SER A 28 -15.06 -6.26 -19.47
CA SER A 28 -14.12 -5.19 -19.84
C SER A 28 -14.39 -3.88 -19.09
N LEU A 29 -15.65 -3.50 -18.91
CA LEU A 29 -16.02 -2.32 -18.11
C LEU A 29 -15.70 -2.50 -16.63
N ARG A 30 -15.92 -3.70 -16.07
CA ARG A 30 -15.58 -4.02 -14.67
C ARG A 30 -14.07 -3.89 -14.45
N GLU A 31 -13.27 -4.50 -15.33
CA GLU A 31 -11.81 -4.44 -15.28
C GLU A 31 -11.30 -3.01 -15.50
N TRP A 32 -11.83 -2.27 -16.47
CA TRP A 32 -11.50 -0.84 -16.65
C TRP A 32 -11.81 -0.01 -15.40
N ARG A 33 -12.97 -0.23 -14.78
CA ARG A 33 -13.40 0.51 -13.60
C ARG A 33 -12.46 0.24 -12.41
N TRP A 34 -12.15 -1.02 -12.13
CA TRP A 34 -11.32 -1.42 -10.99
C TRP A 34 -9.82 -1.12 -11.19
N THR A 35 -9.30 -1.24 -12.41
CA THR A 35 -7.86 -1.09 -12.67
C THR A 35 -7.44 0.34 -13.00
N LEU A 36 -8.33 1.14 -13.60
CA LEU A 36 -8.01 2.49 -14.09
C LEU A 36 -8.89 3.55 -13.45
N ALA A 37 -10.21 3.48 -13.64
CA ALA A 37 -11.08 4.60 -13.29
C ALA A 37 -11.09 4.89 -11.79
N GLU A 38 -11.34 3.88 -10.95
CA GLU A 38 -11.39 4.03 -9.50
C GLU A 38 -10.04 4.49 -8.91
N PRO A 39 -8.87 3.87 -9.25
CA PRO A 39 -7.57 4.35 -8.78
C PRO A 39 -7.25 5.78 -9.23
N LEU A 40 -7.54 6.15 -10.48
CA LEU A 40 -7.26 7.50 -10.98
C LEU A 40 -8.14 8.56 -10.32
N ILE A 41 -9.43 8.27 -10.10
CA ILE A 41 -10.33 9.14 -9.34
C ILE A 41 -9.81 9.31 -7.91
N LEU A 42 -9.43 8.21 -7.25
CA LEU A 42 -8.86 8.26 -5.90
C LEU A 42 -7.58 9.12 -5.87
N ILE A 43 -6.65 8.92 -6.80
CA ILE A 43 -5.42 9.71 -6.90
C ILE A 43 -5.75 11.18 -7.15
N GLY A 44 -6.70 11.48 -8.04
CA GLY A 44 -7.15 12.84 -8.31
C GLY A 44 -7.72 13.52 -7.05
N VAL A 45 -8.64 12.85 -6.36
CA VAL A 45 -9.22 13.33 -5.10
C VAL A 45 -8.13 13.54 -4.04
N LEU A 46 -7.22 12.58 -3.85
CA LEU A 46 -6.11 12.72 -2.92
C LEU A 46 -5.18 13.87 -3.30
N THR A 47 -4.86 14.05 -4.58
CA THR A 47 -3.98 15.14 -5.01
C THR A 47 -4.59 16.52 -4.72
N LEU A 48 -5.90 16.67 -4.91
CA LEU A 48 -6.63 17.92 -4.68
C LEU A 48 -6.89 18.18 -3.19
N THR A 49 -7.10 17.14 -2.39
CA THR A 49 -7.59 17.28 -1.00
C THR A 49 -6.55 16.94 0.07
N ALA A 50 -5.50 16.19 -0.25
CA ALA A 50 -4.57 15.67 0.76
C ALA A 50 -3.81 16.78 1.48
N ARG A 51 -3.52 17.92 0.86
CA ARG A 51 -2.89 19.04 1.60
C ARG A 51 -3.79 19.58 2.70
N ARG A 52 -5.09 19.73 2.42
CA ARG A 52 -6.09 20.23 3.38
C ARG A 52 -6.39 19.20 4.48
N HIS A 53 -6.36 17.91 4.14
CA HIS A 53 -6.74 16.82 5.02
C HIS A 53 -5.58 15.86 5.33
N ALA A 54 -4.33 16.35 5.30
CA ALA A 54 -3.13 15.53 5.36
C ALA A 54 -3.10 14.60 6.58
N ARG A 55 -3.51 15.14 7.73
CA ARG A 55 -3.57 14.39 8.98
C ARG A 55 -4.61 13.27 8.92
N LEU A 56 -5.79 13.54 8.37
CA LEU A 56 -6.86 12.54 8.23
C LEU A 56 -6.43 11.42 7.27
N VAL A 57 -5.86 11.78 6.11
CA VAL A 57 -5.36 10.81 5.12
C VAL A 57 -4.24 9.96 5.72
N GLY A 58 -3.28 10.58 6.42
CA GLY A 58 -2.20 9.87 7.09
C GLY A 58 -2.71 8.92 8.17
N LEU A 59 -3.66 9.36 9.01
CA LEU A 59 -4.27 8.51 10.03
C LEU A 59 -5.08 7.37 9.41
N ALA A 60 -5.82 7.60 8.32
CA ALA A 60 -6.56 6.56 7.61
C ALA A 60 -5.63 5.51 7.00
N LEU A 61 -4.51 5.93 6.40
CA LEU A 61 -3.46 5.04 5.90
C LEU A 61 -2.91 4.16 7.03
N LEU A 62 -2.54 4.76 8.16
CA LEU A 62 -2.00 4.03 9.30
C LEU A 62 -3.03 3.09 9.93
N ALA A 63 -4.27 3.53 10.07
CA ALA A 63 -5.36 2.70 10.60
C ALA A 63 -5.58 1.48 9.70
N GLY A 64 -5.74 1.68 8.38
CA GLY A 64 -5.92 0.57 7.45
C GLY A 64 -4.75 -0.40 7.44
N ALA A 65 -3.51 0.10 7.44
CA ALA A 65 -2.31 -0.74 7.48
C ALA A 65 -2.18 -1.51 8.79
N THR A 66 -2.56 -0.90 9.91
CA THR A 66 -2.55 -1.55 11.22
C THR A 66 -3.60 -2.65 11.28
N LEU A 67 -4.84 -2.37 10.86
CA LEU A 67 -5.92 -3.36 10.85
C LEU A 67 -5.60 -4.55 9.93
N ALA A 68 -5.10 -4.29 8.71
CA ALA A 68 -4.69 -5.35 7.79
C ALA A 68 -3.54 -6.20 8.36
N SER A 69 -2.58 -5.56 9.05
CA SER A 69 -1.48 -6.24 9.74
C SER A 69 -1.98 -7.08 10.92
N MET A 70 -2.91 -6.55 11.73
CA MET A 70 -3.52 -7.28 12.84
C MET A 70 -4.30 -8.49 12.36
N GLN A 71 -5.07 -8.36 11.28
CA GLN A 71 -5.77 -9.49 10.67
C GLN A 71 -4.76 -10.56 10.22
N GLY A 72 -3.74 -10.19 9.44
CA GLY A 72 -2.76 -11.16 8.94
C GLY A 72 -1.96 -11.84 10.05
N ILE A 73 -1.60 -11.11 11.12
CA ILE A 73 -0.97 -11.70 12.31
C ILE A 73 -1.96 -12.63 13.04
N GLY A 74 -3.22 -12.22 13.17
CA GLY A 74 -4.28 -13.05 13.74
C GLY A 74 -4.43 -14.36 12.98
N ASP A 75 -4.52 -14.29 11.65
CA ASP A 75 -4.60 -15.46 10.77
C ASP A 75 -3.42 -16.40 11.01
N LEU A 76 -2.19 -15.86 11.12
CA LEU A 76 -0.98 -16.65 11.41
C LEU A 76 -1.07 -17.38 12.75
N ILE A 77 -1.51 -16.69 13.80
CA ILE A 77 -1.63 -17.25 15.16
C ILE A 77 -2.68 -18.37 15.20
N THR A 78 -3.76 -18.23 14.45
CA THR A 78 -4.82 -19.25 14.35
C THR A 78 -4.49 -20.39 13.38
N GLY A 79 -3.26 -20.45 12.84
CA GLY A 79 -2.83 -21.48 11.88
C GLY A 79 -3.34 -21.27 10.44
N GLY A 80 -3.88 -20.09 10.14
CA GLY A 80 -4.29 -19.65 8.82
C GLY A 80 -3.14 -19.01 8.01
N GLY A 81 -3.51 -18.06 7.16
CA GLY A 81 -2.59 -17.44 6.20
C GLY A 81 -2.55 -18.19 4.86
N VAL A 82 -1.52 -17.89 4.06
CA VAL A 82 -1.36 -18.43 2.70
C VAL A 82 -0.01 -19.13 2.60
N VAL A 83 -0.01 -20.34 2.06
CA VAL A 83 1.23 -21.06 1.74
C VAL A 83 1.68 -20.65 0.36
N VAL A 84 2.86 -20.03 0.29
CA VAL A 84 3.50 -19.65 -0.98
C VAL A 84 4.92 -20.19 -0.95
N GLU A 85 5.30 -20.94 -1.99
CA GLU A 85 6.64 -21.53 -2.13
C GLU A 85 7.07 -22.35 -0.89
N GLY A 86 6.13 -23.11 -0.31
CA GLY A 86 6.40 -23.96 0.86
C GLY A 86 6.55 -23.21 2.19
N THR A 87 6.28 -21.90 2.22
CA THR A 87 6.36 -21.08 3.43
C THR A 87 4.99 -20.52 3.81
N HIS A 88 4.64 -20.58 5.08
CA HIS A 88 3.45 -19.89 5.61
C HIS A 88 3.71 -18.39 5.68
N ARG A 89 2.87 -17.62 4.99
CA ARG A 89 2.96 -16.16 4.89
C ARG A 89 1.62 -15.52 5.23
N ILE A 90 1.67 -14.32 5.78
CA ILE A 90 0.44 -13.56 6.04
C ILE A 90 0.01 -12.79 4.79
N ALA A 91 -1.30 -12.72 4.55
CA ALA A 91 -1.90 -11.92 3.48
C ALA A 91 -2.98 -10.95 3.98
N GLY A 92 -3.49 -11.14 5.21
CA GLY A 92 -4.53 -10.29 5.80
C GLY A 92 -5.76 -10.24 4.89
N PRO A 93 -6.31 -9.04 4.58
CA PRO A 93 -7.48 -8.91 3.71
C PRO A 93 -7.17 -9.11 2.22
N TYR A 94 -5.90 -9.33 1.85
CA TYR A 94 -5.48 -9.46 0.46
C TYR A 94 -5.40 -10.92 0.02
N GLN A 95 -5.55 -11.16 -1.28
CA GLN A 95 -5.42 -12.50 -1.86
C GLN A 95 -3.98 -13.04 -1.85
N HIS A 96 -2.97 -12.15 -1.87
CA HIS A 96 -1.56 -12.55 -1.97
C HIS A 96 -0.67 -11.78 -0.97
N PRO A 97 0.31 -12.44 -0.32
CA PRO A 97 1.20 -11.81 0.66
C PRO A 97 1.93 -10.57 0.15
N ASN A 98 2.37 -10.58 -1.12
CA ASN A 98 3.07 -9.43 -1.72
C ASN A 98 2.20 -8.17 -1.80
N SER A 99 0.88 -8.31 -1.96
CA SER A 99 -0.03 -7.16 -2.02
C SER A 99 -0.11 -6.45 -0.66
N LEU A 100 -0.21 -7.24 0.41
CA LEU A 100 -0.14 -6.74 1.78
C LEU A 100 1.22 -6.07 2.05
N ALA A 101 2.31 -6.73 1.66
CA ALA A 101 3.66 -6.23 1.89
C ALA A 101 3.94 -4.88 1.22
N ILE A 102 3.44 -4.71 -0.01
CA ILE A 102 3.56 -3.46 -0.79
C ILE A 102 2.77 -2.33 -0.12
N TYR A 103 1.61 -2.62 0.46
CA TYR A 103 0.84 -1.65 1.22
C TYR A 103 1.55 -1.28 2.54
N GLN A 104 2.00 -2.28 3.29
CA GLN A 104 2.72 -2.11 4.54
C GLN A 104 4.02 -1.34 4.37
N ALA A 105 4.82 -1.58 3.32
CA ALA A 105 6.07 -0.86 3.08
C ALA A 105 5.84 0.66 2.96
N ARG A 106 4.77 1.10 2.30
CA ARG A 106 4.42 2.52 2.20
C ARG A 106 3.95 3.10 3.52
N ALA A 107 3.07 2.38 4.22
CA ALA A 107 2.58 2.79 5.53
C ALA A 107 3.72 2.86 6.56
N LEU A 108 4.66 1.92 6.53
CA LEU A 108 5.81 1.87 7.41
C LEU A 108 6.78 3.03 7.14
N ALA A 109 7.07 3.32 5.87
CA ALA A 109 7.89 4.49 5.51
C ALA A 109 7.24 5.79 6.01
N PHE A 110 5.93 5.95 5.82
CA PHE A 110 5.19 7.10 6.32
C PHE A 110 5.20 7.18 7.86
N ALA A 111 4.90 6.07 8.54
CA ALA A 111 4.88 5.99 10.01
C ALA A 111 6.26 6.28 10.60
N ALA A 112 7.32 5.70 10.03
CA ALA A 112 8.69 5.88 10.48
C ALA A 112 9.16 7.33 10.29
N ALA A 113 8.79 7.98 9.19
CA ALA A 113 9.11 9.38 8.96
C ALA A 113 8.41 10.28 9.99
N TRP A 114 7.11 10.07 10.23
CA TRP A 114 6.38 10.81 11.24
C TRP A 114 6.96 10.56 12.65
N TRP A 115 7.25 9.31 12.99
CA TRP A 115 7.88 8.94 14.25
C TRP A 115 9.25 9.60 14.46
N ALA A 116 10.06 9.72 13.41
CA ALA A 116 11.36 10.37 13.47
C ALA A 116 11.23 11.89 13.71
N LEU A 117 10.30 12.54 13.01
CA LEU A 117 10.14 14.01 12.98
C LEU A 117 9.32 14.57 14.16
N ASP A 118 8.38 13.81 14.73
CA ASP A 118 7.51 14.28 15.82
C ASP A 118 7.74 13.46 17.10
N GLY A 119 8.54 14.04 18.01
CA GLY A 119 8.86 13.43 19.31
C GLY A 119 7.62 13.15 20.17
N ARG A 120 6.55 13.96 20.06
CA ARG A 120 5.31 13.74 20.80
C ARG A 120 4.53 12.55 20.24
N ALA A 121 4.65 12.31 18.93
CA ALA A 121 3.98 11.21 18.28
C ALA A 121 4.63 9.84 18.54
N ARG A 122 5.91 9.82 18.89
CA ARG A 122 6.68 8.58 19.12
C ARG A 122 5.96 7.58 20.01
N ARG A 123 5.46 8.01 21.17
CA ARG A 123 4.84 7.10 22.16
C ARG A 123 3.67 6.28 21.60
N TRP A 124 2.86 6.89 20.72
CA TRP A 124 1.68 6.23 20.16
C TRP A 124 1.95 5.63 18.77
N LEU A 125 2.93 6.14 18.03
CA LEU A 125 3.36 5.57 16.75
C LEU A 125 4.26 4.34 16.90
N THR A 126 5.03 4.21 17.98
CA THR A 126 5.88 3.02 18.22
C THR A 126 5.11 1.71 18.08
N PRO A 127 3.97 1.47 18.77
CA PRO A 127 3.24 0.22 18.61
C PRO A 127 2.72 0.02 17.18
N VAL A 128 2.30 1.09 16.49
CA VAL A 128 1.85 1.04 15.08
C VAL A 128 2.98 0.58 14.15
N VAL A 129 4.17 1.19 14.28
CA VAL A 129 5.35 0.83 13.49
C VAL A 129 5.77 -0.62 13.76
N VAL A 130 5.74 -1.05 15.03
CA VAL A 130 6.09 -2.43 15.41
C VAL A 130 5.12 -3.43 14.79
N VAL A 131 3.81 -3.21 14.90
CA VAL A 131 2.80 -4.12 14.34
C VAL A 131 2.94 -4.22 12.82
N ILE A 132 3.04 -3.09 12.12
CA ILE A 132 3.20 -3.07 10.66
C ILE A 132 4.54 -3.71 10.26
N GLY A 133 5.62 -3.46 11.01
CA GLY A 133 6.95 -4.02 10.75
C GLY A 133 6.99 -5.54 10.90
N LEU A 134 6.46 -6.07 12.01
CA LEU A 134 6.36 -7.51 12.23
C LEU A 134 5.51 -8.19 11.15
N ALA A 135 4.38 -7.59 10.81
CA ALA A 135 3.53 -8.10 9.76
C ALA A 135 4.25 -8.08 8.40
N THR A 136 5.01 -7.03 8.08
CA THR A 136 5.83 -6.96 6.85
C THR A 136 6.83 -8.10 6.78
N VAL A 137 7.53 -8.40 7.88
CA VAL A 137 8.48 -9.53 7.94
C VAL A 137 7.74 -10.86 7.74
N ALA A 138 6.57 -11.03 8.36
CA ALA A 138 5.74 -12.23 8.24
C ALA A 138 5.14 -12.43 6.83
N THR A 139 5.18 -11.44 5.94
CA THR A 139 4.86 -11.63 4.52
C THR A 139 5.97 -12.35 3.75
N PHE A 140 7.20 -12.41 4.30
CA PHE A 140 8.41 -12.90 3.63
C PHE A 140 8.72 -12.22 2.27
N SER A 141 8.14 -11.04 2.01
CA SER A 141 8.36 -10.32 0.76
C SER A 141 9.70 -9.60 0.79
N ARG A 142 10.72 -10.18 0.14
CA ARG A 142 12.09 -9.60 0.06
C ARG A 142 12.08 -8.16 -0.43
N GLY A 143 11.27 -7.86 -1.46
CA GLY A 143 11.15 -6.52 -2.02
C GLY A 143 10.59 -5.50 -1.02
N ALA A 144 9.54 -5.86 -0.27
CA ALA A 144 8.97 -4.98 0.73
C ALA A 144 9.92 -4.76 1.92
N ILE A 145 10.60 -5.82 2.38
CA ILE A 145 11.57 -5.74 3.48
C ILE A 145 12.75 -4.84 3.07
N MET A 146 13.29 -5.01 1.86
CA MET A 146 14.36 -4.16 1.35
C MET A 146 13.91 -2.70 1.20
N ALA A 147 12.73 -2.47 0.60
CA ALA A 147 12.18 -1.13 0.45
C ALA A 147 11.96 -0.43 1.80
N ALA A 148 11.41 -1.14 2.79
CA ALA A 148 11.24 -0.65 4.15
C ALA A 148 12.59 -0.33 4.82
N GLY A 149 13.60 -1.19 4.65
CA GLY A 149 14.95 -0.97 5.18
C GLY A 149 15.61 0.26 4.57
N VAL A 150 15.58 0.40 3.25
CA VAL A 150 16.11 1.57 2.53
C VAL A 150 15.39 2.85 2.97
N ALA A 151 14.05 2.83 3.03
CA ALA A 151 13.28 3.98 3.48
C ALA A 151 13.64 4.37 4.92
N GLY A 152 13.74 3.39 5.83
CA GLY A 152 14.14 3.61 7.22
C GLY A 152 15.53 4.24 7.34
N LEU A 153 16.51 3.74 6.59
CA LEU A 153 17.87 4.31 6.55
C LEU A 153 17.86 5.75 6.05
N LEU A 154 17.13 6.05 4.96
CA LEU A 154 17.01 7.41 4.43
C LEU A 154 16.35 8.35 5.43
N ILE A 155 15.33 7.89 6.16
CA ILE A 155 14.66 8.68 7.20
C ILE A 155 15.64 8.98 8.35
N LEU A 156 16.37 7.98 8.83
CA LEU A 156 17.35 8.16 9.90
C LEU A 156 18.49 9.10 9.50
N TRP A 157 18.96 9.00 8.25
CA TRP A 157 19.99 9.88 7.70
C TRP A 157 19.57 11.36 7.69
N HIS A 158 18.28 11.63 7.40
CA HIS A 158 17.74 12.99 7.34
C HIS A 158 17.05 13.44 8.63
N ALA A 159 16.96 12.57 9.64
CA ALA A 159 16.32 12.91 10.90
C ALA A 159 17.17 13.95 11.65
N PRO A 160 16.56 15.01 12.21
CA PRO A 160 17.30 15.98 13.00
C PRO A 160 17.97 15.29 14.21
N PRO A 161 19.18 15.74 14.61
CA PRO A 161 19.83 15.22 15.81
C PRO A 161 18.89 15.39 17.01
N ARG A 162 18.78 14.33 17.81
CA ARG A 162 17.86 14.23 18.95
C ARG A 162 18.35 15.00 20.15
#